data_AF-A0A432UEP9-F1
#
_entry.id   AF-A0A432UEP9-F1
#
_cell.length_a   1.000
_cell.length_b   1.000
_cell.length_c   1.000
_cell.angle_alpha   90.00
_cell.angle_beta   90.00
_cell.angle_gamma   90.00
#
_symmetry.space_group_name_H-M   'P 1'
#
loop_
_entity.id
_entity.type
_entity.pdbx_description
1 polymer ?
#
loop_
_entity_poly.entity_id
_entity_poly.type
_entity_poly.pdbx_seq_one_letter_code
_entity_poly.pdbx_strand_id
1 'polypeptide(L)'
;MAVTLEELKAELSPRIYRVLTDGEDAVAERALVKARAWVVAQYKRCGREPDLEDEIVREAVLKRALYELYSYAENEKVARDKKEDARELLEGVLGDCVEGEEGEGVRTTAAARVKPGKLSPLAQEMGR
;
A
#
# COMPACT_ATOMS: atom_id res chain seq x y z
N MET A 1 -21.38 2.63 5.28
CA MET A 1 -21.14 3.92 4.62
C MET A 1 -19.63 4.18 4.55
N ALA A 2 -19.18 4.83 3.49
CA ALA A 2 -17.78 5.19 3.26
C ALA A 2 -17.35 6.42 4.10
N VAL A 3 -16.10 6.44 4.59
CA VAL A 3 -15.47 7.53 5.39
C VAL A 3 -15.73 8.98 4.89
N THR A 4 -16.29 9.81 5.74
CA THR A 4 -16.64 11.20 5.42
C THR A 4 -15.57 12.20 5.81
N LEU A 5 -15.70 13.44 5.32
CA LEU A 5 -14.86 14.57 5.74
C LEU A 5 -14.96 14.85 7.24
N GLU A 6 -16.16 14.73 7.80
CA GLU A 6 -16.39 15.00 9.23
C GLU A 6 -15.74 13.93 10.12
N GLU A 7 -15.73 12.67 9.69
CA GLU A 7 -14.96 11.61 10.37
C GLU A 7 -13.45 11.92 10.35
N LEU A 8 -12.90 12.37 9.21
CA LEU A 8 -11.49 12.77 9.14
C LEU A 8 -11.19 14.00 10.01
N LYS A 9 -12.11 14.97 10.08
CA LYS A 9 -11.97 16.13 10.98
C LYS A 9 -11.98 15.71 12.44
N ALA A 10 -12.80 14.71 12.82
CA ALA A 10 -12.88 14.22 14.19
C ALA A 10 -11.59 13.57 14.70
N GLU A 11 -10.76 13.03 13.80
CA GLU A 11 -9.43 12.48 14.12
C GLU A 11 -8.41 13.57 14.52
N LEU A 12 -8.70 14.84 14.25
CA LEU A 12 -7.77 15.94 14.41
C LEU A 12 -8.35 17.02 15.32
N SER A 13 -7.51 17.61 16.17
CA SER A 13 -7.92 18.84 16.83
C SER A 13 -8.16 19.96 15.78
N PRO A 14 -9.09 20.91 16.02
CA PRO A 14 -9.35 22.01 15.08
C PRO A 14 -8.13 22.88 14.76
N ARG A 15 -7.12 22.89 15.65
CA ARG A 15 -5.84 23.56 15.42
C ARG A 15 -4.99 22.79 14.42
N ILE A 16 -4.85 21.49 14.60
CA ILE A 16 -4.05 20.65 13.71
C ILE A 16 -4.71 20.56 12.33
N TYR A 17 -6.03 20.43 12.26
CA TYR A 17 -6.75 20.44 11.00
C TYR A 17 -6.41 21.67 10.16
N ARG A 18 -6.49 22.87 10.75
CA ARG A 18 -6.13 24.13 10.08
C ARG A 18 -4.68 24.16 9.62
N VAL A 19 -3.74 23.64 10.41
CA VAL A 19 -2.32 23.58 10.03
C VAL A 19 -2.08 22.62 8.86
N LEU A 20 -2.79 21.49 8.82
CA LEU A 20 -2.58 20.47 7.79
C LEU A 20 -3.30 20.76 6.47
N THR A 21 -4.24 21.70 6.47
CA THR A 21 -5.12 21.98 5.32
C THR A 21 -5.10 23.44 4.89
N ASP A 22 -4.33 24.29 5.57
CA ASP A 22 -4.44 25.75 5.49
C ASP A 22 -5.86 26.29 5.79
N GLY A 23 -6.69 25.47 6.46
CA GLY A 23 -8.10 25.76 6.72
C GLY A 23 -9.03 25.48 5.54
N GLU A 24 -8.54 24.84 4.47
CA GLU A 24 -9.31 24.52 3.28
C GLU A 24 -9.80 23.06 3.27
N ASP A 25 -11.11 22.86 3.39
CA ASP A 25 -11.74 21.53 3.34
C ASP A 25 -11.40 20.78 2.05
N ALA A 26 -11.20 21.49 0.94
CA ALA A 26 -10.81 20.91 -0.34
C ALA A 26 -9.47 20.13 -0.28
N VAL A 27 -8.55 20.52 0.61
CA VAL A 27 -7.30 19.76 0.84
C VAL A 27 -7.61 18.40 1.47
N ALA A 28 -8.47 18.37 2.49
CA ALA A 28 -8.88 17.15 3.17
C ALA A 28 -9.74 16.24 2.29
N GLU A 29 -10.62 16.79 1.47
CA GLU A 29 -11.39 16.02 0.49
C GLU A 29 -10.47 15.33 -0.53
N ARG A 30 -9.47 16.05 -1.06
CA ARG A 30 -8.46 15.45 -1.95
C ARG A 30 -7.67 14.35 -1.26
N ALA A 31 -7.31 14.53 0.01
CA ALA A 31 -6.65 13.50 0.81
C ALA A 31 -7.50 12.23 0.92
N LEU A 32 -8.81 12.36 1.20
CA LEU A 32 -9.74 11.24 1.24
C LEU A 32 -9.85 10.51 -0.11
N VAL A 33 -9.94 11.25 -1.21
CA VAL A 33 -9.99 10.66 -2.56
C VAL A 33 -8.74 9.82 -2.84
N LYS A 34 -7.55 10.36 -2.56
CA LYS A 34 -6.28 9.65 -2.72
C LYS A 34 -6.19 8.42 -1.82
N ALA A 35 -6.60 8.56 -0.56
CA ALA A 35 -6.59 7.47 0.40
C ALA A 35 -7.47 6.30 -0.03
N ARG A 36 -8.69 6.58 -0.52
CA ARG A 36 -9.57 5.57 -1.09
C ARG A 36 -8.98 4.89 -2.31
N ALA A 37 -8.43 5.67 -3.24
CA ALA A 37 -7.81 5.13 -4.43
C ALA A 37 -6.63 4.20 -4.07
N TRP A 38 -5.85 4.56 -3.05
CA TRP A 38 -4.77 3.73 -2.53
C TRP A 38 -5.29 2.42 -1.95
N VAL A 39 -6.30 2.44 -1.07
CA VAL A 39 -6.89 1.21 -0.50
C VAL A 39 -7.47 0.32 -1.60
N VAL A 40 -8.22 0.89 -2.55
CA VAL A 40 -8.74 0.14 -3.71
C VAL A 40 -7.61 -0.48 -4.52
N ALA A 41 -6.49 0.21 -4.71
CA ALA A 41 -5.33 -0.34 -5.40
C ALA A 41 -4.70 -1.52 -4.65
N GLN A 42 -4.60 -1.45 -3.31
CA GLN A 42 -4.10 -2.56 -2.50
C GLN A 42 -4.98 -3.82 -2.64
N TYR A 43 -6.30 -3.65 -2.58
CA TYR A 43 -7.24 -4.76 -2.81
C TYR A 43 -7.12 -5.35 -4.21
N LYS A 44 -7.06 -4.49 -5.23
CA LYS A 44 -6.91 -4.92 -6.63
C LYS A 44 -5.61 -5.70 -6.88
N ARG A 45 -4.51 -5.33 -6.21
CA ARG A 45 -3.24 -6.08 -6.27
C ARG A 45 -3.40 -7.52 -5.78
N CYS A 46 -4.25 -7.73 -4.78
CA CYS A 46 -4.59 -9.05 -4.25
C CYS A 46 -5.74 -9.74 -5.01
N GLY A 47 -6.24 -9.17 -6.11
CA GLY A 47 -7.38 -9.71 -6.86
C GLY A 47 -8.72 -9.66 -6.10
N ARG A 48 -8.84 -8.75 -5.13
CA ARG A 48 -10.04 -8.58 -4.28
C ARG A 48 -10.67 -7.22 -4.50
N GLU A 49 -11.92 -7.08 -4.09
CA GLU A 49 -12.61 -5.79 -4.00
C GLU A 49 -12.73 -5.37 -2.53
N PRO A 50 -12.51 -4.08 -2.21
CA PRO A 50 -12.65 -3.61 -0.84
C PRO A 50 -14.13 -3.48 -0.46
N ASP A 51 -14.49 -4.01 0.71
CA ASP A 51 -15.68 -3.56 1.42
C ASP A 51 -15.35 -2.24 2.14
N LEU A 52 -15.84 -1.12 1.61
CA LEU A 52 -15.59 0.20 2.18
C LEU A 52 -16.48 0.51 3.40
N GLU A 53 -17.34 -0.42 3.80
CA GLU A 53 -18.15 -0.31 5.02
C GLU A 53 -17.55 -1.09 6.19
N ASP A 54 -16.66 -2.06 5.91
CA ASP A 54 -15.89 -2.79 6.92
C ASP A 54 -15.08 -1.82 7.81
N GLU A 55 -15.12 -2.07 9.11
CA GLU A 55 -14.52 -1.18 10.11
C GLU A 55 -13.00 -1.06 9.94
N ILE A 56 -12.31 -2.16 9.63
CA ILE A 56 -10.85 -2.18 9.44
C ILE A 56 -10.48 -1.44 8.15
N VAL A 57 -11.24 -1.65 7.07
CA VAL A 57 -11.01 -0.96 5.80
C VAL A 57 -11.27 0.54 5.93
N ARG A 58 -12.32 0.94 6.65
CA ARG A 58 -12.60 2.35 6.94
C ARG A 58 -11.48 2.99 7.74
N GLU A 59 -10.98 2.32 8.77
CA GLU A 59 -9.86 2.81 9.57
C GLU A 59 -8.58 2.93 8.72
N ALA A 60 -8.31 1.98 7.83
CA ALA A 60 -7.19 2.07 6.90
C ALA A 60 -7.32 3.27 5.95
N VAL A 61 -8.52 3.57 5.46
CA VAL A 61 -8.79 4.78 4.65
C VAL A 61 -8.53 6.05 5.48
N LEU A 62 -9.00 6.11 6.73
CA LEU A 62 -8.77 7.26 7.62
C LEU A 62 -7.27 7.48 7.87
N LYS A 63 -6.54 6.43 8.26
CA LYS A 63 -5.10 6.48 8.50
C LYS A 63 -4.34 6.90 7.23
N ARG A 64 -4.73 6.39 6.06
CA ARG A 64 -4.13 6.80 4.79
C ARG A 64 -4.46 8.25 4.42
N ALA A 65 -5.65 8.76 4.75
CA ALA A 65 -6.00 10.17 4.53
C ALA A 65 -5.17 11.10 5.45
N LEU A 66 -4.96 10.69 6.71
CA LEU A 66 -4.04 11.39 7.62
C LEU A 66 -2.61 11.40 7.07
N TYR A 67 -2.12 10.29 6.50
CA TYR A 67 -0.83 10.29 5.79
C TYR A 67 -0.77 11.38 4.71
N GLU A 68 -1.80 11.49 3.86
CA GLU A 68 -1.79 12.47 2.77
C GLU A 68 -1.79 13.91 3.30
N LEU A 69 -2.49 14.18 4.40
CA LEU A 69 -2.51 15.49 5.06
C LEU A 69 -1.15 15.84 5.70
N TYR A 70 -0.55 14.91 6.45
CA TYR A 70 0.75 15.14 7.05
C TYR A 70 1.87 15.24 6.00
N SER A 71 1.78 14.47 4.92
CA SER A 71 2.72 14.56 3.79
C SER A 71 2.58 15.88 3.04
N TYR A 72 1.34 16.34 2.81
CA TYR A 72 1.08 17.66 2.23
C TYR A 72 1.69 18.80 3.07
N ALA A 73 1.58 18.71 4.40
CA ALA A 73 2.17 19.66 5.34
C ALA A 73 3.66 19.43 5.62
N GLU A 74 4.35 18.64 4.79
CA GLU A 74 5.79 18.32 4.89
C GLU A 74 6.22 17.69 6.24
N ASN A 75 5.29 17.08 6.97
CA ASN A 75 5.55 16.37 8.22
C ASN A 75 5.73 14.87 7.96
N GLU A 76 6.84 14.54 7.30
CA GLU A 76 7.11 13.19 6.76
C GLU A 76 7.21 12.11 7.85
N LYS A 77 7.68 12.47 9.06
CA LYS A 77 7.77 11.51 10.17
C LYS A 77 6.38 11.01 10.56
N VAL A 78 5.45 11.92 10.87
CA VAL A 78 4.10 11.54 11.28
C VAL A 78 3.35 10.92 10.11
N ALA A 79 3.58 11.40 8.87
CA ALA A 79 3.01 10.77 7.69
C ALA A 79 3.40 9.29 7.64
N ARG A 80 4.70 8.96 7.72
CA ARG A 80 5.18 7.57 7.68
C ARG A 80 4.52 6.68 8.73
N ASP A 81 4.44 7.12 9.97
CA ASP A 81 3.76 6.38 11.04
C ASP A 81 2.31 6.07 10.64
N LYS A 82 1.58 7.04 10.06
CA LYS A 82 0.19 6.82 9.57
C LYS A 82 0.10 5.86 8.38
N LYS A 83 1.12 5.84 7.51
CA LYS A 83 1.19 4.87 6.39
C LYS A 83 1.41 3.46 6.91
N GLU A 84 2.27 3.29 7.90
CA GLU A 84 2.56 2.00 8.54
C GLU A 84 1.30 1.48 9.24
N ASP A 85 0.63 2.30 10.06
CA ASP A 85 -0.66 1.97 10.68
C ASP A 85 -1.69 1.48 9.64
N ALA A 86 -1.85 2.20 8.54
CA ALA A 86 -2.80 1.85 7.47
C ALA A 86 -2.42 0.53 6.78
N ARG A 87 -1.13 0.24 6.65
CA ARG A 87 -0.62 -0.99 6.03
C ARG A 87 -0.85 -2.18 6.96
N GLU A 88 -0.54 -2.07 8.24
CA GLU A 88 -0.79 -3.13 9.24
C GLU A 88 -2.28 -3.53 9.28
N LEU A 89 -3.18 -2.55 9.21
CA LEU A 89 -4.62 -2.81 9.13
C LEU A 89 -4.99 -3.61 7.89
N LEU A 90 -4.47 -3.22 6.72
CA LEU A 90 -4.75 -3.93 5.48
C LEU A 90 -4.11 -5.32 5.44
N GLU A 91 -2.91 -5.50 5.99
CA GLU A 91 -2.27 -6.82 6.14
C GLU A 91 -3.15 -7.76 6.98
N GLY A 92 -3.79 -7.27 8.04
CA GLY A 92 -4.77 -8.05 8.80
C GLY A 92 -5.96 -8.55 7.98
N VAL A 93 -6.37 -7.83 6.93
CA VAL A 93 -7.54 -8.19 6.08
C VAL A 93 -7.14 -8.97 4.82
N LEU A 94 -5.99 -8.63 4.25
CA LEU A 94 -5.52 -9.10 2.96
C LEU A 94 -4.45 -10.20 3.08
N GLY A 95 -3.79 -10.31 4.23
CA GLY A 95 -2.63 -11.20 4.44
C GLY A 95 -1.38 -10.67 3.72
N ASP A 96 -0.45 -11.57 3.44
CA ASP A 96 0.90 -11.26 2.91
C ASP A 96 0.89 -10.64 1.49
N CYS A 97 -0.27 -10.53 0.83
CA CYS A 97 -0.36 -9.96 -0.52
C CYS A 97 -0.19 -8.42 -0.56
N VAL A 98 -0.19 -7.75 0.60
CA VAL A 98 0.00 -6.30 0.74
C VAL A 98 1.48 -5.91 0.64
N GLU A 99 2.38 -6.87 0.90
CA GLU A 99 3.81 -6.72 0.62
C GLU A 99 4.04 -6.78 -0.90
N GLY A 100 3.89 -5.62 -1.55
CA GLY A 100 4.57 -5.45 -2.83
C GLY A 100 6.07 -5.58 -2.56
N GLU A 101 6.76 -6.44 -3.31
CA GLU A 101 8.23 -6.52 -3.32
C GLU A 101 8.81 -5.10 -3.41
N GLU A 102 9.11 -4.49 -2.26
CA GLU A 102 10.05 -3.39 -2.20
C GLU A 102 11.35 -4.03 -2.60
N GLY A 103 11.75 -3.85 -3.86
CA GLY A 103 12.85 -4.55 -4.49
C GLY A 103 14.01 -4.75 -3.54
N GLU A 104 14.11 -5.97 -3.00
CA GLU A 104 15.38 -6.51 -2.56
C GLU A 104 16.29 -6.36 -3.77
N GLY A 105 17.36 -5.59 -3.59
CA GLY A 105 18.40 -5.49 -4.59
C GLY A 105 18.71 -6.91 -5.07
N VAL A 106 18.49 -7.12 -6.37
CA VAL A 106 18.72 -8.41 -7.02
C VAL A 106 20.16 -8.82 -6.71
N ARG A 107 20.34 -9.65 -5.68
CA ARG A 107 21.49 -10.54 -5.59
C ARG A 107 21.16 -11.71 -6.50
N THR A 108 21.51 -11.54 -7.77
CA THR A 108 21.58 -12.66 -8.70
C THR A 108 22.60 -13.67 -8.16
N THR A 109 22.13 -14.72 -7.48
CA THR A 109 22.80 -16.02 -7.53
C THR A 109 21.76 -17.12 -7.56
N ALA A 110 21.06 -17.22 -8.70
CA ALA A 110 20.42 -18.46 -9.10
C ALA A 110 21.52 -19.50 -9.40
N ALA A 111 22.02 -20.20 -8.38
CA ALA A 111 22.81 -21.40 -8.57
C ALA A 111 21.86 -22.57 -8.83
N ALA A 112 21.46 -22.74 -10.09
CA ALA A 112 20.83 -23.97 -10.54
C ALA A 112 21.87 -25.11 -10.44
N ARG A 113 21.70 -26.03 -9.47
CA ARG A 113 22.42 -27.31 -9.48
C ARG A 113 21.94 -28.15 -10.66
N VAL A 114 22.70 -28.15 -11.75
CA VAL A 114 22.53 -29.09 -12.85
C VAL A 114 22.97 -30.48 -12.38
N LYS A 115 22.04 -31.44 -12.33
CA LYS A 115 22.40 -32.86 -12.22
C LYS A 115 22.96 -33.31 -13.58
N PRO A 116 24.12 -33.97 -13.65
CA PRO A 116 24.62 -34.49 -14.92
C PRO A 116 23.77 -35.69 -15.34
N GLY A 117 22.92 -35.50 -16.34
CA GLY A 117 22.02 -36.52 -16.87
C GLY A 117 22.08 -36.55 -18.40
N LYS A 118 22.72 -37.61 -18.92
CA LYS A 118 22.81 -38.15 -20.30
C LYS A 118 22.44 -37.25 -21.48
N LEU A 119 23.41 -37.11 -22.39
CA LEU A 119 23.29 -36.52 -23.72
C LEU A 119 22.09 -37.09 -24.50
N SER A 120 21.36 -36.20 -25.16
CA SER A 120 20.28 -36.55 -26.09
C SER A 120 20.81 -37.25 -27.35
N PRO A 121 20.04 -38.15 -27.99
CA PRO A 121 20.46 -38.89 -29.19
C PRO A 121 20.89 -38.00 -30.37
N LEU A 122 20.38 -36.78 -30.45
CA LEU A 122 20.67 -35.82 -31.53
C LEU A 122 22.12 -35.29 -31.53
N ALA A 123 22.86 -35.46 -30.42
CA ALA A 123 24.24 -34.99 -30.31
C ALA A 123 25.29 -36.03 -30.79
N GLN A 124 24.88 -37.24 -31.18
CA GLN A 124 25.82 -38.30 -31.61
C GLN A 124 26.06 -38.37 -33.13
N GLU A 125 25.26 -37.69 -33.96
CA GLU A 125 25.35 -37.83 -35.43
C GLU A 125 26.13 -36.72 -36.14
N MET A 126 26.61 -35.68 -35.44
CA MET A 126 27.36 -34.57 -36.04
C MET A 126 28.88 -34.61 -35.79
N GLY A 127 29.42 -35.77 -35.41
CA GLY A 127 30.84 -35.95 -35.07
C GLY A 127 31.55 -37.07 -35.84
N ARG A 128 31.30 -37.22 -37.13
CA ARG A 128 32.13 -38.04 -38.03
C ARG A 128 32.75 -37.18 -39.13
#